data_AF-A0A3E0UHX8-F1
#
_entry.id   AF-A0A3E0UHX8-F1
#
_cell.length_a   1.000
_cell.length_b   1.000
_cell.length_c   1.000
_cell.angle_alpha   90.00
_cell.angle_beta   90.00
_cell.angle_gamma   90.00
#
_symmetry.space_group_name_H-M   'P 1'
#
loop_
_entity.id
_entity.type
_entity.pdbx_description
1 polymer ?
#
loop_
_entity_poly.entity_id
_entity_poly.type
_entity_poly.pdbx_seq_one_letter_code
_entity_poly.pdbx_strand_id
1 'polypeptide(L)'
;MATKKSALVVDIYHDIQQHLFTYVLLVAVVLSAFSVIYFTHVNRQTTSELEVLLTERDELDIEWRNLLIEQNSLAEHSVIERKAAKMLDMQRPDANSEVVLTIP
;
A
#
# COMPACT_ATOMS: atom_id res chain seq x y z
N MET A 1 71.59 -14.40 24.40
CA MET A 1 70.31 -15.10 24.67
C MET A 1 69.15 -14.18 24.29
N ALA A 2 68.83 -14.03 22.99
CA ALA A 2 67.84 -13.04 22.51
C ALA A 2 67.19 -13.40 21.16
N THR A 3 66.91 -14.68 20.90
CA THR A 3 66.33 -15.19 19.64
C THR A 3 64.84 -15.54 19.71
N LYS A 4 64.14 -15.17 20.80
CA LYS A 4 62.76 -15.61 21.06
C LYS A 4 61.68 -14.72 20.42
N LYS A 5 61.99 -13.45 20.14
CA LYS A 5 60.99 -12.47 19.64
C LYS A 5 60.63 -12.66 18.16
N SER A 6 61.60 -12.97 17.30
CA SER A 6 61.29 -13.21 15.87
C SER A 6 60.61 -14.56 15.65
N ALA A 7 60.93 -15.57 16.47
CA ALA A 7 60.26 -16.87 16.42
C ALA A 7 58.74 -16.74 16.68
N LEU A 8 58.34 -15.99 17.71
CA LEU A 8 56.91 -15.77 18.03
C LEU A 8 56.16 -15.06 16.90
N VAL A 9 56.78 -14.06 16.26
CA VAL A 9 56.13 -13.33 15.16
C VAL A 9 55.98 -14.21 13.93
N VAL A 10 56.96 -15.08 13.65
CA VAL A 10 56.91 -16.04 12.54
C VAL A 10 55.88 -17.13 12.80
N ASP A 11 55.78 -17.64 14.03
CA ASP A 11 54.76 -18.63 14.42
C ASP A 11 53.35 -18.05 14.29
N ILE A 12 53.13 -16.81 14.73
CA ILE A 12 51.84 -16.11 14.56
C ILE A 12 51.52 -15.94 13.06
N TYR A 13 52.50 -15.62 12.23
CA TYR A 13 52.29 -15.48 10.79
C TYR A 13 51.94 -16.82 10.13
N HIS A 14 52.55 -17.92 10.58
CA HIS A 14 52.26 -19.26 10.10
C HIS A 14 50.85 -19.72 10.51
N ASP A 15 50.45 -19.48 11.76
CA ASP A 15 49.10 -19.77 12.27
C ASP A 15 48.02 -18.96 11.52
N ILE A 16 48.29 -17.69 11.23
CA ILE A 16 47.39 -16.83 10.45
C ILE A 16 47.20 -17.37 9.04
N GLN A 17 48.27 -17.84 8.38
CA GLN A 17 48.14 -18.47 7.06
C GLN A 17 47.36 -19.78 7.12
N GLN A 18 47.57 -20.61 8.15
CA GLN A 18 46.84 -21.88 8.30
C GLN A 18 45.35 -21.66 8.57
N HIS A 19 44.98 -20.63 9.35
CA HIS A 19 43.60 -20.36 9.73
C HIS A 19 42.93 -19.20 8.97
N LEU A 20 43.51 -18.78 7.85
CA LEU A 20 43.01 -17.70 6.99
C LEU A 20 41.53 -17.91 6.61
N PHE A 21 41.17 -19.15 6.24
CA PHE A 21 39.79 -19.51 5.87
C PHE A 21 38.80 -19.21 7.01
N THR A 22 39.13 -19.56 8.25
CA THR A 22 38.26 -19.31 9.41
C THR A 22 38.07 -17.82 9.65
N TYR A 23 39.13 -17.02 9.53
CA TYR A 23 39.04 -15.56 9.68
C TYR A 23 38.22 -14.91 8.57
N VAL A 24 38.41 -15.33 7.32
CA VAL A 24 37.61 -14.85 6.18
C VAL A 24 36.13 -15.18 6.40
N LEU A 25 35.83 -16.39 6.86
CA LEU A 25 34.46 -16.83 7.10
C LEU A 25 33.82 -16.06 8.26
N LEU A 26 34.58 -15.76 9.31
CA LEU A 26 34.13 -14.89 10.42
C LEU A 26 33.79 -13.49 9.91
N VAL A 27 34.68 -12.87 9.12
CA VAL A 27 34.42 -11.55 8.53
C VAL A 27 33.22 -11.58 7.60
N ALA A 28 33.06 -12.63 6.79
CA ALA A 28 31.92 -12.80 5.90
C ALA A 28 30.59 -12.89 6.68
N VAL A 29 30.56 -13.60 7.82
CA VAL A 29 29.38 -13.68 8.70
C VAL A 29 29.04 -12.31 9.28
N VAL A 30 30.03 -11.56 9.75
CA VAL A 30 29.83 -10.20 10.29
C VAL A 30 29.28 -9.27 9.21
N LEU A 31 29.86 -9.29 8.01
CA LEU A 31 29.37 -8.51 6.87
C LEU A 31 27.95 -8.89 6.47
N SER A 32 27.62 -10.19 6.50
CA SER A 32 26.26 -10.69 6.26
C SER A 32 25.28 -10.11 7.27
N ALA A 33 25.61 -10.13 8.56
CA ALA A 33 24.76 -9.57 9.61
C ALA A 33 24.50 -8.07 9.41
N PHE A 34 25.53 -7.29 9.09
CA PHE A 34 25.37 -5.86 8.76
C PHE A 34 24.55 -5.64 7.49
N SER A 35 24.75 -6.46 6.46
CA SER A 35 24.01 -6.37 5.19
C SER A 35 22.52 -6.62 5.41
N VAL A 36 22.15 -7.60 6.24
CA VAL A 36 20.75 -7.86 6.61
C VAL A 36 20.13 -6.65 7.31
N ILE A 37 20.81 -6.07 8.29
CA ILE A 37 20.34 -4.87 9.01
C ILE A 37 20.14 -3.71 8.04
N TYR A 38 21.10 -3.49 7.13
CA TYR A 38 21.02 -2.44 6.12
C TYR A 38 19.84 -2.68 5.17
N PHE A 39 19.66 -3.89 4.67
CA PHE A 39 18.51 -4.26 3.83
C PHE A 39 17.18 -4.04 4.56
N THR A 40 17.08 -4.39 5.84
CA THR A 40 15.87 -4.13 6.63
C THR A 40 15.61 -2.63 6.76
N HIS A 41 16.65 -1.82 6.96
CA HIS A 41 16.52 -0.38 7.07
C HIS A 41 16.08 0.27 5.74
N VAL A 42 16.68 -0.15 4.63
CA VAL A 42 16.34 0.34 3.28
C VAL A 42 14.92 -0.09 2.89
N ASN A 43 14.54 -1.35 3.13
CA ASN A 43 13.18 -1.81 2.88
C ASN A 43 12.16 -0.97 3.65
N ARG A 44 12.44 -0.62 4.91
CA ARG A 44 11.53 0.22 5.69
C ARG A 44 11.35 1.62 5.10
N GLN A 45 12.37 2.19 4.47
CA GLN A 45 12.26 3.50 3.82
C GLN A 45 11.51 3.43 2.49
N THR A 46 11.83 2.46 1.63
CA THR A 46 11.14 2.29 0.33
C THR A 46 9.66 1.92 0.50
N THR A 47 9.33 1.12 1.51
CA THR A 47 7.93 0.76 1.80
C THR A 47 7.11 1.97 2.29
N SER A 48 7.73 2.91 3.00
CA SER A 48 7.01 4.07 3.54
C SER A 48 6.47 5.00 2.45
N GLU A 49 7.23 5.26 1.39
CA GLU A 49 6.75 6.12 0.29
C GLU A 49 5.62 5.47 -0.51
N LEU A 50 5.71 4.15 -0.70
CA LEU A 50 4.65 3.38 -1.36
C LEU A 50 3.37 3.37 -0.52
N GLU A 51 3.49 3.16 0.80
CA GLU A 51 2.35 3.19 1.72
C GLU A 51 1.63 4.55 1.73
N VAL A 52 2.39 5.66 1.64
CA VAL A 52 1.81 7.01 1.56
C VAL A 52 0.99 7.19 0.27
N LEU A 53 1.55 6.83 -0.88
CA LEU A 53 0.83 6.93 -2.16
C LEU A 53 -0.43 6.05 -2.20
N LEU A 54 -0.35 4.84 -1.63
CA LEU A 54 -1.51 3.95 -1.53
C LEU A 54 -2.60 4.55 -0.64
N THR A 55 -2.22 5.16 0.49
CA THR A 55 -3.16 5.82 1.40
C THR A 55 -3.89 6.98 0.72
N GLU A 56 -3.18 7.82 -0.04
CA GLU A 56 -3.79 8.93 -0.80
C GLU A 56 -4.78 8.42 -1.86
N ARG A 57 -4.45 7.32 -2.53
CA ARG A 57 -5.34 6.68 -3.51
C ARG A 57 -6.61 6.15 -2.85
N ASP A 58 -6.49 5.51 -1.69
CA ASP A 58 -7.63 5.00 -0.94
C ASP A 58 -8.56 6.14 -0.47
N GLU A 59 -7.99 7.27 -0.04
CA GLU A 59 -8.77 8.44 0.38
C GLU A 59 -9.59 9.03 -0.78
N LEU A 60 -8.96 9.19 -1.96
CA LEU A 60 -9.65 9.65 -3.17
C LEU A 60 -10.75 8.68 -3.63
N ASP A 61 -10.52 7.37 -3.53
CA ASP A 61 -11.53 6.36 -3.88
C ASP A 61 -12.73 6.42 -2.92
N ILE A 62 -12.51 6.69 -1.64
CA ILE A 62 -13.60 6.91 -0.66
C ILE A 62 -14.40 8.16 -1.05
N GLU A 63 -13.74 9.27 -1.34
CA GLU A 63 -14.40 10.51 -1.74
C GLU A 63 -15.23 10.31 -3.02
N TRP A 64 -14.65 9.66 -4.03
CA TRP A 64 -15.34 9.33 -5.27
C TRP A 64 -16.59 8.50 -5.03
N ARG A 65 -16.51 7.48 -4.17
CA ARG A 65 -17.66 6.63 -3.82
C ARG A 65 -18.75 7.43 -3.11
N ASN A 66 -18.39 8.35 -2.22
CA ASN A 66 -19.36 9.21 -1.54
C ASN A 66 -20.07 10.14 -2.54
N LEU A 67 -19.32 10.78 -3.44
CA LEU A 67 -19.89 11.64 -4.49
C LEU A 67 -20.81 10.87 -5.43
N LEU A 68 -20.46 9.63 -5.77
CA LEU A 68 -21.30 8.77 -6.61
C LEU A 68 -22.62 8.44 -5.91
N ILE A 69 -22.59 8.15 -4.60
CA ILE A 69 -23.80 7.90 -3.81
C ILE A 69 -24.67 9.17 -3.74
N GLU A 70 -24.07 10.33 -3.53
CA GLU A 70 -24.76 11.61 -3.53
C GLU A 70 -25.47 11.87 -4.87
N GLN A 71 -24.76 11.65 -5.99
CA GLN A 71 -25.34 11.80 -7.33
C GLN A 71 -26.47 10.82 -7.60
N ASN A 72 -26.32 9.54 -7.23
CA ASN A 72 -27.40 8.56 -7.40
C ASN A 72 -28.62 8.93 -6.54
N SER A 73 -28.41 9.37 -5.29
CA SER A 73 -29.49 9.88 -4.42
C SER A 73 -30.22 11.07 -5.05
N LEU A 74 -29.50 11.97 -5.71
CA LEU A 74 -30.08 13.11 -6.42
C LEU A 74 -30.79 12.69 -7.72
N ALA A 75 -30.31 11.66 -8.40
CA ALA A 75 -30.80 11.22 -9.71
C ALA A 75 -32.06 10.34 -9.64
N GLU A 76 -32.22 9.50 -8.61
CA GLU A 76 -33.09 8.33 -8.75
C GLU A 76 -34.60 8.62 -8.64
N HIS A 77 -35.06 9.63 -7.89
CA HIS A 77 -36.52 9.88 -7.76
C HIS A 77 -36.93 11.36 -7.77
N SER A 78 -36.02 12.25 -7.39
CA SER A 78 -36.37 13.61 -7.02
C SER A 78 -36.47 14.57 -8.21
N VAL A 79 -35.72 14.33 -9.29
CA VAL A 79 -35.62 15.27 -10.42
C VAL A 79 -36.69 15.05 -11.48
N ILE A 80 -36.99 13.79 -11.82
CA ILE A 80 -37.99 13.48 -12.86
C ILE A 80 -39.39 13.84 -12.37
N GLU A 81 -39.73 13.48 -11.13
CA GLU A 81 -41.06 13.75 -10.54
C GLU A 81 -41.28 15.26 -10.34
N ARG A 82 -40.29 15.99 -9.81
CA ARG A 82 -40.39 17.46 -9.67
C ARG A 82 -40.44 18.18 -11.02
N LYS A 83 -39.68 17.71 -12.02
CA LYS A 83 -39.68 18.33 -13.36
C LYS A 83 -40.99 18.05 -14.09
N ALA A 84 -41.55 16.85 -13.95
CA ALA A 84 -42.87 16.51 -14.48
C ALA A 84 -43.99 17.32 -13.80
N ALA A 85 -44.02 17.38 -12.46
CA ALA A 85 -45.02 18.16 -11.73
C ALA A 85 -44.95 19.67 -12.03
N LYS A 86 -43.74 20.24 -12.10
CA LYS A 86 -43.55 21.69 -12.23
C LYS A 86 -43.58 22.21 -13.68
N MET A 87 -43.17 21.42 -14.67
CA MET A 87 -43.19 21.83 -16.09
C MET A 87 -44.44 21.37 -16.85
N LEU A 88 -45.11 20.30 -16.40
CA LEU A 88 -46.29 19.75 -17.08
C LEU A 88 -47.59 19.86 -16.26
N ASP A 89 -47.59 20.51 -15.09
CA ASP A 89 -48.75 20.66 -14.18
C ASP A 89 -49.45 19.31 -13.89
N MET A 90 -48.68 18.22 -13.87
CA MET A 90 -49.23 16.88 -13.66
C MET A 90 -49.67 16.72 -12.21
N GLN A 91 -50.98 16.69 -11.96
CA GLN A 91 -51.57 16.24 -10.71
C GLN A 91 -51.73 14.72 -10.69
N ARG A 92 -51.54 14.13 -9.51
CA ARG A 92 -51.78 12.70 -9.29
C ARG A 92 -53.29 12.43 -9.50
N PRO A 93 -53.69 11.52 -10.42
CA PRO A 93 -55.10 11.28 -10.70
C PRO A 93 -55.81 10.76 -9.45
N ASP A 94 -56.96 11.35 -9.11
CA ASP A 94 -57.84 10.84 -8.06
C ASP A 94 -58.60 9.60 -8.57
N ALA A 95 -58.98 8.69 -7.67
CA ALA A 95 -59.55 7.38 -7.98
C ALA A 95 -60.81 7.40 -8.88
N ASN A 96 -61.41 8.58 -9.05
CA ASN A 96 -62.56 8.81 -9.92
C ASN A 96 -62.21 9.08 -11.40
N SER A 97 -60.93 9.16 -11.76
CA SER A 97 -60.45 9.54 -13.11
C SER A 97 -59.74 8.41 -13.86
N GLU A 98 -59.73 7.19 -13.32
CA GLU A 98 -59.04 6.04 -13.89
C GLU A 98 -59.98 5.26 -14.83
N VAL A 99 -59.70 5.31 -16.15
CA VAL A 99 -60.40 4.48 -17.15
C VAL A 99 -59.48 3.32 -17.52
N VAL A 100 -59.78 2.13 -17.00
CA VAL A 100 -59.05 0.89 -17.33
C VAL A 100 -59.52 0.41 -18.70
N LEU A 101 -58.65 0.53 -19.71
CA LEU A 101 -58.88 -0.05 -21.04
C LEU A 101 -58.37 -1.49 -21.04
N THR A 102 -59.27 -2.45 -20.86
CA THR A 102 -58.98 -3.87 -21.13
C THR A 102 -59.00 -4.08 -22.64
N ILE A 103 -57.83 -4.34 -23.21
CA ILE A 103 -57.66 -4.66 -24.63
C ILE A 103 -58.04 -6.14 -24.83
N PRO A 104 -58.85 -6.50 -25.84
CA PRO A 104 -59.29 -7.89 -26.08
C PRO A 104 -58.16 -8.83 -26.52
#